data_AF-A0A9D1ND08-F1
#
_entry.id   AF-A0A9D1ND08-F1
#
_cell.length_a   1.000
_cell.length_b   1.000
_cell.length_c   1.000
_cell.angle_alpha   90.00
_cell.angle_beta   90.00
_cell.angle_gamma   90.00
#
_symmetry.space_group_name_H-M   'P 1'
#
loop_
_entity.id
_entity.type
_entity.pdbx_description
1 polymer ?
#
loop_
_entity_poly.entity_id
_entity_poly.type
_entity_poly.pdbx_seq_one_letter_code
_entity_poly.pdbx_strand_id
1 'polypeptide(L)'
;MKRSRKMLFPTKNLTLSAVFVALGLVLPFLTGQIPTVGNMLLPMHLPVLLCGFVCGWQYGLVVGLITPILRSAAFGMPVMLPTALAMAFELAAYGAMTGLFYRILPKRHYFVPVALILAMLVGRGIWGLAAWGFFTLAKQPFSLEIFLAGAFINAFPGMLIQLILVPVIVASLQRARLIPSEYYLTPSIYKRYAALFDYVDAAVKESDRTVIAIDGMSAAGKTSLANILAAQYNANVIRMDDFFLPVDEREEDGIHRIGGNIDLERLKETLDSIDRPYSYIPYSCKLNRMLQERIVTPRPLTIVEGTYSMLPELLDRYDLKVFLKVKRDLQGFRIVLRNGINAKAFFGLWLPKEREYFTVNNPEAEADMVFPVRRKQPKSAE
;
A
#
# COMPACT_ATOMS: atom_id res chain seq x y z
N MET A 1 3.19 -28.67 3.52
CA MET A 1 3.97 -27.78 4.42
C MET A 1 3.58 -26.32 4.19
N LYS A 2 2.86 -25.69 5.13
CA LYS A 2 2.50 -24.26 5.06
C LYS A 2 3.75 -23.42 5.41
N ARG A 3 4.58 -23.10 4.42
CA ARG A 3 5.59 -22.05 4.57
C ARG A 3 4.84 -20.72 4.76
N SER A 4 4.85 -20.20 5.99
CA SER A 4 4.56 -18.80 6.27
C SER A 4 5.59 -17.94 5.54
N ARG A 5 5.35 -17.64 4.26
CA ARG A 5 6.19 -16.73 3.47
C ARG A 5 5.91 -15.31 3.96
N LYS A 6 6.94 -14.67 4.53
CA LYS A 6 6.88 -13.34 5.16
C LYS A 6 6.41 -12.29 4.13
N MET A 7 5.47 -11.44 4.55
CA MET A 7 5.02 -10.24 3.81
C MET A 7 6.17 -9.24 3.61
N LEU A 8 6.13 -8.52 2.49
CA LEU A 8 6.76 -7.22 2.15
C LEU A 8 7.91 -6.71 3.05
N PHE A 9 9.10 -6.59 2.44
CA PHE A 9 10.34 -5.95 2.91
C PHE A 9 10.49 -5.80 4.43
N PRO A 10 11.02 -6.83 5.12
CA PRO A 10 11.46 -6.71 6.49
C PRO A 10 12.32 -5.46 6.71
N THR A 11 13.23 -5.17 5.78
CA THR A 11 14.16 -4.04 5.87
C THR A 11 13.47 -2.68 5.81
N LYS A 12 12.55 -2.43 4.84
CA LYS A 12 11.85 -1.13 4.74
C LYS A 12 11.00 -0.86 5.97
N ASN A 13 10.22 -1.84 6.41
CA ASN A 13 9.36 -1.69 7.58
C ASN A 13 10.19 -1.58 8.86
N LEU A 14 11.33 -2.28 8.95
CA LEU A 14 12.27 -2.13 10.05
C LEU A 14 12.88 -0.71 10.09
N THR A 15 13.35 -0.18 8.96
CA THR A 15 13.89 1.18 8.86
C THR A 15 12.84 2.22 9.23
N LEU A 16 11.61 2.11 8.69
CA LEU A 16 10.52 3.02 9.04
C LEU A 16 10.13 2.91 10.52
N SER A 17 10.12 1.70 11.09
CA SER A 17 9.87 1.49 12.51
C SER A 17 10.93 2.17 13.37
N ALA A 18 12.20 2.10 12.98
CA ALA A 18 13.28 2.82 13.66
C ALA A 18 13.09 4.34 13.58
N VAL A 19 12.64 4.88 12.44
CA VAL A 19 12.26 6.29 12.31
C VAL A 19 11.11 6.65 13.25
N PHE A 20 10.07 5.82 13.35
CA PHE A 20 8.95 6.07 14.27
C PHE A 20 9.37 6.00 15.75
N VAL A 21 10.29 5.10 16.12
CA VAL A 21 10.90 5.10 17.46
C VAL A 21 11.63 6.41 17.69
N ALA A 22 12.51 6.83 16.77
CA ALA A 22 13.25 8.08 16.89
C ALA A 22 12.31 9.29 17.04
N LEU A 23 11.24 9.36 16.24
CA LEU A 23 10.21 10.39 16.37
C LEU A 23 9.51 10.33 17.74
N GLY A 24 9.18 9.13 18.23
CA GLY A 24 8.59 8.95 19.56
C GLY A 24 9.50 9.36 20.71
N LEU A 25 10.82 9.24 20.52
CA LEU A 25 11.82 9.73 21.47
C LEU A 25 11.95 11.26 21.43
N VAL A 26 11.90 11.87 20.24
CA VAL A 26 12.21 13.29 20.02
C VAL A 26 11.00 14.21 20.18
N LEU A 27 9.83 13.86 19.65
CA LEU A 27 8.65 14.73 19.67
C LEU A 27 8.24 15.22 21.09
N PRO A 28 8.37 14.43 22.16
CA PRO A 28 8.09 14.92 23.51
C PRO A 28 8.97 16.10 23.96
N PHE A 29 10.12 16.36 23.32
CA PHE A 29 10.91 17.56 23.62
C PHE A 29 10.23 18.85 23.18
N LEU A 30 9.34 18.81 22.17
CA LEU A 30 8.61 19.99 21.69
C LEU A 30 7.63 20.52 22.74
N THR A 31 7.18 19.66 23.66
CA THR A 31 6.22 20.00 24.72
C THR A 31 6.79 19.83 26.12
N GLY A 32 7.99 19.25 26.26
CA GLY A 32 8.61 18.92 27.54
C GLY A 32 9.01 20.13 28.40
N GLN A 33 9.07 21.33 27.81
CA GLN A 33 9.25 22.58 28.58
C GLN A 33 8.03 22.94 29.43
N ILE A 34 6.84 22.40 29.08
CA ILE A 34 5.59 22.63 29.80
C ILE A 34 4.92 21.27 30.06
N PRO A 35 5.20 20.60 31.20
CA PRO A 35 4.75 19.24 31.48
C PRO A 35 3.23 19.04 31.37
N THR A 36 2.43 20.06 31.73
CA THR A 36 0.97 20.05 31.59
C THR A 36 0.55 19.93 30.13
N VAL A 37 1.16 20.72 29.23
CA VAL A 37 0.92 20.67 27.79
C VAL A 37 1.39 19.33 27.20
N GLY A 38 2.53 18.81 27.65
CA GLY A 38 3.04 17.51 27.22
C GLY A 38 2.08 16.36 27.52
N ASN A 39 1.51 16.32 28.73
CA ASN A 39 0.54 15.31 29.14
C ASN A 39 -0.80 15.44 28.41
N MET A 40 -1.16 16.64 27.95
CA MET A 40 -2.39 16.88 27.19
C MET A 40 -2.25 16.53 25.70
N LEU A 41 -1.10 16.85 25.08
CA LEU A 41 -0.89 16.71 23.63
C LEU A 41 -0.48 15.30 23.18
N LEU A 42 -0.04 14.44 24.12
CA LEU A 42 0.29 13.04 23.86
C LEU A 42 1.24 12.84 22.64
N PRO A 43 2.40 13.54 22.62
CA PRO A 43 3.26 13.61 21.43
C PRO A 43 3.87 12.26 21.02
N MET A 44 4.03 11.33 21.97
CA MET A 44 4.60 9.99 21.72
C MET A 44 3.60 9.04 21.05
N HIS A 45 2.31 9.24 21.26
CA HIS A 45 1.27 8.39 20.69
C HIS A 45 1.16 8.56 19.18
N LEU A 46 1.44 9.76 18.66
CA LEU A 46 1.35 10.07 17.23
C LEU A 46 2.27 9.17 16.36
N PRO A 47 3.60 9.09 16.60
CA PRO A 47 4.48 8.18 15.86
C PRO A 47 4.06 6.72 15.93
N VAL A 48 3.60 6.25 17.10
CA VAL A 48 3.21 4.83 17.29
C VAL A 48 1.94 4.50 16.52
N LEU A 49 0.92 5.36 16.59
CA LEU A 49 -0.32 5.21 15.83
C LEU A 49 -0.05 5.17 14.32
N LEU A 50 0.80 6.09 13.83
CA LEU A 50 1.24 6.13 12.44
C LEU A 50 2.03 4.88 12.04
N CYS A 51 2.93 4.39 12.90
CA CYS A 51 3.68 3.17 12.66
C CYS A 51 2.76 1.97 12.43
N GLY A 52 1.67 1.84 13.19
CA GLY A 52 0.69 0.78 12.98
C GLY A 52 0.02 0.86 11.60
N PHE A 53 -0.39 2.06 11.16
CA PHE A 53 -0.97 2.28 9.83
C PHE A 53 0.04 2.03 8.68
N VAL A 54 1.31 2.39 8.90
CA VAL A 54 2.35 2.40 7.85
C VAL A 54 3.08 1.05 7.75
N CYS A 55 3.56 0.53 8.88
CA CYS A 55 4.40 -0.66 8.94
C CYS A 55 3.60 -1.93 9.29
N GLY A 56 2.37 -1.78 9.79
CA GLY A 56 1.49 -2.89 10.18
C GLY A 56 1.58 -3.23 11.67
N TRP A 57 0.65 -4.09 12.12
CA TRP A 57 0.40 -4.33 13.55
C TRP A 57 1.60 -4.88 14.33
N GLN A 58 2.42 -5.74 13.73
CA GLN A 58 3.57 -6.34 14.41
C GLN A 58 4.62 -5.29 14.76
N TYR A 59 4.92 -4.42 13.80
CA TYR A 59 5.86 -3.32 13.98
C TYR A 59 5.27 -2.26 14.91
N GLY A 60 4.00 -1.89 14.72
CA GLY A 60 3.30 -0.96 15.63
C GLY A 60 3.30 -1.44 17.08
N LEU A 61 3.08 -2.74 17.33
CA LEU A 61 3.15 -3.35 18.65
C LEU A 61 4.54 -3.19 19.27
N VAL A 62 5.59 -3.59 18.54
CA VAL A 62 6.97 -3.53 19.03
C VAL A 62 7.39 -2.09 19.27
N VAL A 63 7.17 -1.20 18.31
CA VAL A 63 7.48 0.24 18.44
C VAL A 63 6.74 0.84 19.63
N GLY A 64 5.45 0.55 19.79
CA GLY A 64 4.66 1.02 20.91
C GLY A 64 5.16 0.54 22.27
N LEU A 65 5.58 -0.73 22.36
CA LEU A 65 6.13 -1.30 23.59
C LEU A 65 7.47 -0.69 23.97
N ILE A 66 8.40 -0.56 23.01
CA ILE A 66 9.79 -0.17 23.33
C ILE A 66 9.96 1.34 23.50
N THR A 67 9.18 2.16 22.78
CA THR A 67 9.41 3.62 22.72
C THR A 67 9.35 4.29 24.10
N PRO A 68 8.36 4.03 24.97
CA PRO A 68 8.29 4.62 26.30
C PRO A 68 9.45 4.22 27.21
N ILE A 69 9.82 2.94 27.13
CA ILE A 69 10.87 2.35 27.96
C ILE A 69 12.22 2.94 27.56
N LEU A 70 12.50 2.99 26.25
CA LEU A 70 13.72 3.59 25.72
C LEU A 70 13.79 5.08 26.06
N ARG A 71 12.68 5.82 25.96
CA ARG A 71 12.65 7.23 26.33
C ARG A 71 12.92 7.43 27.82
N SER A 72 12.27 6.64 28.67
CA SER A 72 12.47 6.68 30.12
C SER A 72 13.92 6.40 30.49
N ALA A 73 14.53 5.37 29.89
CA ALA A 73 15.91 5.00 30.13
C ALA A 73 16.91 6.07 29.63
N ALA A 74 16.66 6.67 28.47
CA ALA A 74 17.58 7.63 27.85
C ALA A 74 17.46 9.05 28.44
N PHE A 75 16.26 9.47 28.84
CA PHE A 75 15.97 10.87 29.18
C PHE A 75 15.27 11.06 30.53
N GLY A 76 15.01 9.98 31.28
CA GLY A 76 14.41 10.03 32.62
C GLY A 76 12.90 10.32 32.67
N MET A 77 12.29 10.71 31.54
CA MET A 77 10.86 11.01 31.44
C MET A 77 10.19 10.26 30.27
N PRO A 78 9.03 9.60 30.48
CA PRO A 78 8.31 9.45 31.76
C PRO A 78 9.07 8.56 32.76
N VAL A 79 8.73 8.64 34.05
CA VAL A 79 9.35 7.81 35.10
C VAL A 79 9.08 6.33 34.80
N MET A 80 10.10 5.47 34.95
CA MET A 80 10.00 4.07 34.54
C MET A 80 8.78 3.36 35.18
N LEU A 81 8.66 3.43 36.50
CA LEU A 81 7.54 2.88 37.27
C LEU A 81 6.78 4.02 37.99
N PRO A 82 5.43 4.09 37.90
CA PRO A 82 4.54 3.20 37.14
C PRO A 82 4.27 3.66 35.69
N THR A 83 4.68 4.88 35.32
CA THR A 83 4.11 5.58 34.15
C THR A 83 4.63 5.05 32.81
N ALA A 84 5.94 4.93 32.62
CA ALA A 84 6.50 4.46 31.34
C ALA A 84 6.04 3.03 31.00
N LEU A 85 6.01 2.14 31.98
CA LEU A 85 5.56 0.77 31.80
C LEU A 85 4.06 0.70 31.46
N ALA A 86 3.18 1.40 32.19
CA ALA A 86 1.76 1.43 31.85
C ALA A 86 1.53 2.00 30.43
N MET A 87 2.27 3.05 30.06
CA MET A 87 2.20 3.67 28.74
C MET A 87 2.75 2.76 27.62
N ALA A 88 3.73 1.90 27.91
CA ALA A 88 4.25 0.91 26.98
C ALA A 88 3.17 -0.10 26.54
N PHE A 89 2.34 -0.58 27.46
CA PHE A 89 1.21 -1.45 27.13
C PHE A 89 0.13 -0.71 26.33
N GLU A 90 -0.16 0.54 26.68
CA GLU A 90 -1.09 1.40 25.93
C GLU A 90 -0.65 1.60 24.48
N LEU A 91 0.61 2.03 24.28
CA LEU A 91 1.17 2.33 22.98
C LEU A 91 1.34 1.07 22.15
N ALA A 92 1.73 -0.06 22.76
CA ALA A 92 1.74 -1.36 22.08
C ALA A 92 0.34 -1.72 21.54
N ALA A 93 -0.71 -1.51 22.34
CA ALA A 93 -2.08 -1.71 21.90
C ALA A 93 -2.46 -0.75 20.77
N TYR A 94 -2.16 0.54 20.89
CA TYR A 94 -2.44 1.52 19.84
C TYR A 94 -1.80 1.12 18.51
N GLY A 95 -0.50 0.84 18.49
CA GLY A 95 0.22 0.47 17.27
C GLY A 95 -0.25 -0.86 16.69
N ALA A 96 -0.60 -1.85 17.54
CA ALA A 96 -1.16 -3.11 17.07
C ALA A 96 -2.55 -2.92 16.45
N MET A 97 -3.45 -2.24 17.15
CA MET A 97 -4.85 -2.11 16.78
C MET A 97 -5.04 -1.19 15.57
N THR A 98 -4.28 -0.09 15.43
CA THR A 98 -4.34 0.72 14.20
C THR A 98 -3.93 -0.11 12.98
N GLY A 99 -2.87 -0.90 13.07
CA GLY A 99 -2.45 -1.79 11.99
C GLY A 99 -3.46 -2.90 11.67
N LEU A 100 -4.06 -3.49 12.71
CA LEU A 100 -5.04 -4.57 12.55
C LEU A 100 -6.37 -4.06 11.97
N PHE A 101 -6.94 -3.00 12.55
CA PHE A 101 -8.18 -2.41 12.05
C PHE A 101 -8.01 -1.81 10.68
N TYR A 102 -6.88 -1.18 10.41
CA TYR A 102 -6.58 -0.72 9.06
C TYR A 102 -6.61 -1.89 8.07
N ARG A 103 -6.12 -3.07 8.44
CA ARG A 103 -6.15 -4.27 7.59
C ARG A 103 -7.56 -4.84 7.39
N ILE A 104 -8.37 -4.89 8.44
CA ILE A 104 -9.69 -5.56 8.44
C ILE A 104 -10.80 -4.67 7.86
N LEU A 105 -10.79 -3.38 8.16
CA LEU A 105 -11.85 -2.45 7.74
C LEU A 105 -11.81 -2.17 6.23
N PRO A 106 -12.97 -1.83 5.63
CA PRO A 106 -13.03 -1.46 4.21
C PRO A 106 -12.10 -0.29 3.89
N LYS A 107 -11.43 -0.36 2.74
CA LYS A 107 -10.38 0.60 2.33
C LYS A 107 -10.95 1.91 1.78
N ARG A 108 -11.86 2.56 2.52
CA ARG A 108 -12.32 3.92 2.21
C ARG A 108 -11.68 4.91 3.18
N HIS A 109 -11.48 6.15 2.75
CA HIS A 109 -10.82 7.19 3.55
C HIS A 109 -11.52 7.44 4.89
N TYR A 110 -12.84 7.31 4.95
CA TYR A 110 -13.62 7.45 6.19
C TYR A 110 -13.36 6.34 7.24
N PHE A 111 -12.79 5.20 6.87
CA PHE A 111 -12.50 4.13 7.84
C PHE A 111 -11.19 4.32 8.61
N VAL A 112 -10.31 5.26 8.20
CA VAL A 112 -9.08 5.57 8.94
C VAL A 112 -9.40 6.22 10.29
N PRO A 113 -10.26 7.26 10.37
CA PRO A 113 -10.75 7.78 11.65
C PRO A 113 -11.44 6.70 12.51
N VAL A 114 -12.24 5.81 11.90
CA VAL A 114 -12.92 4.73 12.63
C VAL A 114 -11.92 3.75 13.24
N ALA A 115 -10.93 3.30 12.47
CA ALA A 115 -9.85 2.44 12.95
C ALA A 115 -9.10 3.09 14.12
N LEU A 116 -8.87 4.40 14.03
CA LEU A 116 -8.18 5.19 15.04
C LEU A 116 -8.98 5.28 16.35
N ILE A 117 -10.27 5.61 16.28
CA ILE A 117 -11.16 5.66 17.46
C ILE A 117 -11.19 4.30 18.17
N LEU A 118 -11.37 3.21 17.41
CA LEU A 118 -11.39 1.87 18.00
C LEU A 118 -10.05 1.51 18.65
N ALA A 119 -8.93 1.85 18.01
CA ALA A 119 -7.61 1.61 18.59
C ALA A 119 -7.38 2.42 19.88
N MET A 120 -7.83 3.69 19.91
CA MET A 120 -7.78 4.54 21.10
C MET A 120 -8.56 3.92 22.26
N LEU A 121 -9.81 3.49 22.03
CA LEU A 121 -10.63 2.88 23.08
C LEU A 121 -9.98 1.61 23.64
N VAL A 122 -9.46 0.74 22.77
CA VAL A 122 -8.78 -0.50 23.20
C VAL A 122 -7.53 -0.19 24.02
N GLY A 123 -6.68 0.73 23.56
CA GLY A 123 -5.48 1.05 24.33
C GLY A 123 -5.77 1.78 25.64
N ARG A 124 -6.84 2.59 25.75
CA ARG A 124 -7.27 3.14 27.06
C ARG A 124 -7.70 2.05 28.02
N GLY A 125 -8.41 1.03 27.54
CA GLY A 125 -8.74 -0.15 28.36
C GLY A 125 -7.49 -0.88 28.85
N ILE A 126 -6.53 -1.11 27.95
CA ILE A 126 -5.25 -1.77 28.28
C ILE A 126 -4.40 -0.91 29.23
N TRP A 127 -4.36 0.41 29.02
CA TRP A 127 -3.71 1.35 29.91
C TRP A 127 -4.30 1.30 31.31
N GLY A 128 -5.63 1.28 31.45
CA GLY A 128 -6.30 1.21 32.75
C GLY A 128 -5.92 -0.06 33.53
N LEU A 129 -5.90 -1.21 32.85
CA LEU A 129 -5.48 -2.48 33.46
C LEU A 129 -4.00 -2.48 33.85
N ALA A 130 -3.12 -2.00 32.96
CA ALA A 130 -1.68 -1.92 33.23
C ALA A 130 -1.37 -0.92 34.34
N ALA A 131 -2.01 0.26 34.31
CA ALA A 131 -1.87 1.30 35.33
C ALA A 131 -2.34 0.78 36.69
N TRP A 132 -3.49 0.11 36.78
CA TRP A 132 -3.92 -0.51 38.04
C TRP A 132 -2.85 -1.44 38.63
N GLY A 133 -2.24 -2.31 37.81
CA GLY A 133 -1.18 -3.21 38.26
C GLY A 133 0.09 -2.48 38.69
N PHE A 134 0.62 -1.58 37.85
CA PHE A 134 1.89 -0.90 38.11
C PHE A 134 1.81 0.16 39.22
N PHE A 135 0.69 0.88 39.33
CA PHE A 135 0.49 1.84 40.43
C PHE A 135 0.38 1.11 41.77
N THR A 136 -0.31 -0.04 41.81
CA THR A 136 -0.34 -0.90 43.00
C THR A 136 1.05 -1.36 43.39
N LEU A 137 1.86 -1.81 42.41
CA LEU A 137 3.26 -2.21 42.64
C LEU A 137 4.11 -1.03 43.16
N ALA A 138 3.86 0.18 42.66
CA ALA A 138 4.53 1.40 43.06
C ALA A 138 4.01 1.99 44.39
N LYS A 139 3.06 1.33 45.06
CA LYS A 139 2.37 1.82 46.27
C LYS A 139 1.73 3.20 46.07
N GLN A 140 1.25 3.50 44.85
CA GLN A 140 0.53 4.72 44.52
C GLN A 140 -0.97 4.43 44.37
N PRO A 141 -1.86 5.36 44.79
CA PRO A 141 -3.30 5.16 44.65
C PRO A 141 -3.72 5.20 43.18
N PHE A 142 -4.57 4.26 42.77
CA PHE A 142 -5.22 4.25 41.46
C PHE A 142 -6.72 4.07 41.64
N SER A 143 -7.48 5.15 41.39
CA SER A 143 -8.95 5.17 41.49
C SER A 143 -9.60 5.29 40.11
N LEU A 144 -10.91 5.03 40.05
CA LEU A 144 -11.70 5.22 38.83
C LEU A 144 -11.68 6.69 38.36
N GLU A 145 -11.61 7.65 39.28
CA GLU A 145 -11.47 9.07 38.97
C GLU A 145 -10.13 9.39 38.31
N ILE A 146 -9.03 8.84 38.84
CA ILE A 146 -7.69 8.98 38.24
C ILE A 146 -7.66 8.36 36.84
N PHE A 147 -8.32 7.20 36.68
CA PHE A 147 -8.46 6.58 35.37
C PHE A 147 -9.23 7.48 34.39
N LEU A 148 -10.41 7.99 34.76
CA LEU A 148 -11.21 8.84 33.87
C LEU A 148 -10.49 10.16 33.53
N ALA A 149 -9.85 10.77 34.53
CA ALA A 149 -9.08 12.00 34.36
C ALA A 149 -7.90 11.79 33.41
N GLY A 150 -7.11 10.73 33.62
CA GLY A 150 -5.94 10.42 32.79
C GLY A 150 -6.30 9.92 31.38
N ALA A 151 -7.24 8.99 31.28
CA ALA A 151 -7.57 8.32 30.02
C ALA A 151 -8.38 9.22 29.07
N PHE A 152 -9.23 10.11 29.60
CA PHE A 152 -10.18 10.86 28.77
C PHE A 152 -10.06 12.37 28.94
N ILE A 153 -10.17 12.90 30.16
CA ILE A 153 -10.30 14.35 30.38
C ILE A 153 -9.02 15.10 30.00
N ASN A 154 -7.90 14.74 30.63
CA ASN A 154 -6.61 15.41 30.40
C ASN A 154 -6.07 15.13 29.00
N ALA A 155 -6.36 13.93 28.48
CA ALA A 155 -5.94 13.48 27.17
C ALA A 155 -6.80 14.04 26.01
N PHE A 156 -7.96 14.67 26.30
CA PHE A 156 -8.93 15.05 25.28
C PHE A 156 -8.35 15.92 24.16
N PRO A 157 -7.54 16.96 24.44
CA PRO A 157 -6.97 17.81 23.39
C PRO A 157 -6.05 17.01 22.45
N GLY A 158 -5.18 16.17 22.99
CA GLY A 158 -4.29 15.29 22.21
C GLY A 158 -5.08 14.29 21.37
N MET A 159 -6.15 13.70 21.92
CA MET A 159 -7.02 12.79 21.16
C MET A 159 -7.66 13.50 19.97
N LEU A 160 -8.18 14.71 20.16
CA LEU A 160 -8.79 15.49 19.07
C LEU A 160 -7.78 15.81 17.98
N ILE A 161 -6.56 16.24 18.36
CA ILE A 161 -5.47 16.50 17.41
C ILE A 161 -5.11 15.24 16.64
N GLN A 162 -4.99 14.10 17.31
CA GLN A 162 -4.68 12.81 16.66
C GLN A 162 -5.78 12.41 15.68
N LEU A 163 -7.06 12.58 16.04
CA LEU A 163 -8.20 12.27 15.17
C LEU A 163 -8.25 13.11 13.89
N ILE A 164 -7.62 14.28 13.88
CA ILE A 164 -7.51 15.14 12.69
C ILE A 164 -6.20 14.84 11.95
N LEU A 165 -5.07 14.89 12.66
CA LEU A 165 -3.74 14.85 12.09
C LEU A 165 -3.37 13.47 11.52
N VAL A 166 -3.70 12.38 12.24
CA VAL A 166 -3.34 11.02 11.79
C VAL A 166 -4.03 10.67 10.47
N PRO A 167 -5.35 10.85 10.29
CA PRO A 167 -5.99 10.59 8.99
C PRO A 167 -5.42 11.44 7.86
N VAL A 168 -5.09 12.71 8.11
CA VAL A 168 -4.47 13.60 7.11
C VAL A 168 -3.09 13.09 6.70
N ILE A 169 -2.23 12.72 7.65
CA ILE A 169 -0.90 12.17 7.37
C ILE A 169 -1.03 10.85 6.61
N VAL A 170 -1.89 9.94 7.07
CA VAL A 170 -2.10 8.64 6.39
C VAL A 170 -2.59 8.85 4.95
N ALA A 171 -3.55 9.76 4.73
CA ALA A 171 -4.03 10.08 3.39
C ALA A 171 -2.92 10.68 2.49
N SER A 172 -2.09 11.56 3.04
CA SER A 172 -0.94 12.14 2.32
C SER A 172 0.10 11.09 1.96
N LEU A 173 0.43 10.19 2.90
CA LEU A 173 1.36 9.08 2.66
C LEU A 173 0.81 8.06 1.64
N GLN A 174 -0.50 7.84 1.60
CA GLN A 174 -1.15 7.06 0.56
C GLN A 174 -1.04 7.72 -0.82
N ARG A 175 -1.29 9.04 -0.92
CA ARG A 175 -1.13 9.80 -2.17
C ARG A 175 0.31 9.78 -2.69
N ALA A 176 1.27 9.86 -1.77
CA ALA A 176 2.70 9.76 -2.05
C ALA A 176 3.17 8.32 -2.35
N ARG A 177 2.27 7.31 -2.31
CA ARG A 177 2.58 5.89 -2.50
C ARG A 177 3.61 5.33 -1.51
N LEU A 178 3.77 5.97 -0.35
CA LEU A 178 4.71 5.57 0.71
C LEU A 178 4.12 4.48 1.62
N ILE A 179 2.83 4.60 1.91
CA ILE A 179 2.01 3.49 2.41
C ILE A 179 1.51 2.73 1.19
N PRO A 180 1.72 1.40 1.09
CA PRO A 180 1.11 0.60 0.04
C PRO A 180 -0.42 0.67 0.18
N SER A 181 -1.03 1.64 -0.49
CA SER A 181 -2.46 1.63 -0.72
C SER A 181 -2.74 0.40 -1.59
N GLU A 182 -3.39 -0.60 -1.00
CA GLU A 182 -4.06 -1.75 -1.65
C GLU A 182 -3.32 -3.09 -1.83
N TYR A 183 -2.05 -3.26 -1.47
CA TYR A 183 -1.32 -4.48 -1.85
C TYR A 183 -0.88 -5.35 -0.67
N TYR A 184 -1.85 -5.82 0.11
CA TYR A 184 -1.62 -7.00 0.93
C TYR A 184 -1.88 -8.24 0.09
N LEU A 185 -0.85 -9.07 -0.08
CA LEU A 185 -0.99 -10.43 -0.60
C LEU A 185 -1.86 -11.23 0.38
N THR A 186 -3.18 -11.19 0.17
CA THR A 186 -4.11 -12.01 0.95
C THR A 186 -3.94 -13.48 0.57
N PRO A 187 -4.22 -14.43 1.48
CA PRO A 187 -4.20 -15.86 1.14
C PRO A 187 -5.05 -16.20 -0.10
N SER A 188 -6.18 -15.49 -0.30
CA SER A 188 -7.04 -15.68 -1.47
C SER A 188 -6.42 -15.17 -2.78
N ILE A 189 -5.68 -14.07 -2.73
CA ILE A 189 -4.98 -13.54 -3.90
C ILE A 189 -3.80 -14.46 -4.23
N TYR A 190 -3.01 -14.86 -3.22
CA TYR A 190 -1.92 -15.80 -3.41
C TYR A 190 -2.42 -17.09 -4.05
N LYS A 191 -3.48 -17.70 -3.49
CA LYS A 191 -4.07 -18.92 -4.05
C LYS A 191 -4.53 -18.75 -5.49
N ARG A 192 -5.04 -17.57 -5.86
CA ARG A 192 -5.47 -17.28 -7.23
C ARG A 192 -4.30 -17.27 -8.22
N TYR A 193 -3.14 -16.75 -7.82
CA TYR A 193 -1.97 -16.55 -8.68
C TYR A 193 -0.80 -17.46 -8.29
N ALA A 194 -1.06 -18.61 -7.65
CA ALA A 194 -0.02 -19.42 -7.03
C ALA A 194 1.07 -19.84 -8.02
N ALA A 195 0.68 -20.31 -9.22
CA ALA A 195 1.62 -20.69 -10.28
C ALA A 195 2.53 -19.53 -10.71
N LEU A 196 1.99 -18.31 -10.77
CA LEU A 196 2.77 -17.11 -11.10
C LEU A 196 3.77 -16.78 -9.99
N PHE A 197 3.35 -16.82 -8.72
CA PHE A 197 4.25 -16.60 -7.58
C PHE A 197 5.36 -17.66 -7.53
N ASP A 198 5.04 -18.92 -7.80
CA ASP A 198 6.04 -20.00 -7.80
C ASP A 198 7.03 -19.86 -8.97
N TYR A 199 6.58 -19.43 -10.15
CA TYR A 199 7.48 -19.08 -11.26
C TYR A 199 8.41 -17.91 -10.90
N VAL A 200 7.84 -16.81 -10.40
CA VAL A 200 8.64 -15.61 -10.07
C VAL A 200 9.64 -15.92 -8.95
N ASP A 201 9.26 -16.76 -7.98
CA ASP A 201 10.15 -17.22 -6.91
C ASP A 201 11.37 -18.02 -7.42
N ALA A 202 11.22 -18.76 -8.52
CA ALA A 202 12.31 -19.48 -9.18
C ALA A 202 13.14 -18.52 -10.02
N ALA A 203 12.49 -17.75 -10.89
CA ALA A 203 13.15 -16.84 -11.83
C ALA A 203 14.02 -15.80 -11.13
N VAL A 204 13.55 -15.19 -10.03
CA VAL A 204 14.32 -14.20 -9.25
C VAL A 204 15.53 -14.80 -8.53
N LYS A 205 15.59 -16.13 -8.36
CA LYS A 205 16.76 -16.81 -7.76
C LYS A 205 17.75 -17.33 -8.79
N GLU A 206 17.25 -17.73 -9.94
CA GLU A 206 18.00 -18.47 -10.96
C GLU A 206 18.52 -17.56 -12.07
N SER A 207 17.90 -16.40 -12.26
CA SER A 207 18.23 -15.45 -13.32
C SER A 207 18.67 -14.10 -12.75
N ASP A 208 19.64 -13.46 -13.41
CA ASP A 208 20.08 -12.10 -13.08
C ASP A 208 18.99 -11.05 -13.40
N ARG A 209 18.14 -11.37 -14.39
CA ARG A 209 16.99 -10.57 -14.80
C ARG A 209 15.82 -11.46 -15.24
N THR A 210 14.61 -11.01 -14.98
CA THR A 210 13.36 -11.57 -15.53
C THR A 210 12.42 -10.44 -15.93
N VAL A 211 11.77 -10.55 -17.07
CA VAL A 211 10.75 -9.62 -17.58
C VAL A 211 9.44 -10.35 -17.78
N ILE A 212 8.40 -9.83 -17.13
CA ILE A 212 7.06 -10.40 -17.18
C ILE A 212 6.11 -9.40 -17.80
N ALA A 213 5.38 -9.81 -18.84
CA ALA A 213 4.25 -9.05 -19.37
C ALA A 213 2.96 -9.43 -18.63
N ILE A 214 2.16 -8.41 -18.27
CA ILE A 214 0.81 -8.60 -17.72
C ILE A 214 -0.19 -7.82 -18.58
N ASP A 215 -0.72 -8.51 -19.58
CA ASP A 215 -1.81 -8.04 -20.42
C ASP A 215 -3.17 -8.55 -19.93
N GLY A 216 -4.23 -8.19 -20.64
CA GLY A 216 -5.59 -8.56 -20.30
C GLY A 216 -6.57 -7.43 -20.50
N MET A 217 -7.81 -7.73 -20.16
CA MET A 217 -8.93 -6.82 -20.32
C MET A 217 -8.86 -5.62 -19.36
N SER A 218 -9.44 -4.49 -19.77
CA SER A 218 -9.63 -3.32 -18.91
C SER A 218 -10.44 -3.72 -17.67
N ALA A 219 -10.04 -3.20 -16.50
CA ALA A 219 -10.65 -3.53 -15.20
C ALA A 219 -10.55 -5.01 -14.75
N ALA A 220 -9.69 -5.82 -15.38
CA ALA A 220 -9.42 -7.18 -14.92
C ALA A 220 -8.59 -7.21 -13.62
N GLY A 221 -7.73 -6.21 -13.39
CA GLY A 221 -6.88 -6.11 -12.20
C GLY A 221 -5.37 -6.22 -12.48
N LYS A 222 -4.94 -5.99 -13.73
CA LYS A 222 -3.53 -6.03 -14.17
C LYS A 222 -2.62 -5.15 -13.31
N THR A 223 -2.94 -3.86 -13.24
CA THR A 223 -2.24 -2.88 -12.39
C THR A 223 -2.16 -3.34 -10.94
N SER A 224 -3.24 -3.93 -10.42
CA SER A 224 -3.25 -4.43 -9.06
C SER A 224 -2.29 -5.62 -8.88
N LEU A 225 -2.30 -6.58 -9.81
CA LEU A 225 -1.38 -7.72 -9.76
C LEU A 225 0.08 -7.28 -9.92
N ALA A 226 0.37 -6.40 -10.89
CA ALA A 226 1.71 -5.83 -11.11
C ALA A 226 2.24 -5.15 -9.85
N ASN A 227 1.42 -4.34 -9.18
CA ASN A 227 1.82 -3.68 -7.95
C ASN A 227 2.03 -4.68 -6.78
N ILE A 228 1.26 -5.77 -6.70
CA ILE A 228 1.49 -6.83 -5.70
C ILE A 228 2.83 -7.50 -5.93
N LEU A 229 3.13 -7.88 -7.18
CA LEU A 229 4.40 -8.51 -7.54
C LEU A 229 5.57 -7.54 -7.31
N ALA A 230 5.44 -6.28 -7.73
CA ALA A 230 6.46 -5.27 -7.49
C ALA A 230 6.73 -5.04 -6.00
N ALA A 231 5.67 -5.03 -5.20
CA ALA A 231 5.78 -4.92 -3.76
C ALA A 231 6.39 -6.19 -3.12
N GLN A 232 6.10 -7.39 -3.64
CA GLN A 232 6.60 -8.65 -3.09
C GLN A 232 8.07 -8.93 -3.48
N TYR A 233 8.46 -8.58 -4.70
CA TYR A 233 9.73 -8.95 -5.34
C TYR A 233 10.66 -7.78 -5.60
N ASN A 234 10.29 -6.57 -5.16
CA ASN A 234 11.01 -5.33 -5.47
C ASN A 234 11.11 -5.08 -6.98
N ALA A 235 10.09 -5.40 -7.76
CA ALA A 235 10.18 -5.27 -9.21
C ALA A 235 10.20 -3.80 -9.68
N ASN A 236 10.75 -3.58 -10.86
CA ASN A 236 10.41 -2.42 -11.70
C ASN A 236 9.05 -2.64 -12.36
N VAL A 237 8.33 -1.56 -12.63
CA VAL A 237 7.00 -1.58 -13.27
C VAL A 237 6.97 -0.52 -14.36
N ILE A 238 6.80 -0.97 -15.61
CA ILE A 238 6.73 -0.18 -16.83
C ILE A 238 5.28 -0.22 -17.32
N ARG A 239 4.57 0.89 -17.17
CA ARG A 239 3.14 0.97 -17.47
C ARG A 239 2.96 1.34 -18.93
N MET A 240 2.13 0.62 -19.68
CA MET A 240 1.83 0.97 -21.07
C MET A 240 1.28 2.40 -21.22
N ASP A 241 0.51 2.87 -20.23
CA ASP A 241 -0.06 4.23 -20.20
C ASP A 241 1.01 5.34 -20.17
N ASP A 242 2.22 5.06 -19.66
CA ASP A 242 3.34 6.01 -19.64
C ASP A 242 3.86 6.29 -21.08
N PHE A 243 3.58 5.39 -22.02
CA PHE A 243 4.04 5.42 -23.40
C PHE A 243 2.95 5.87 -24.37
N PHE A 244 1.88 6.53 -23.91
CA PHE A 244 0.94 7.11 -24.86
C PHE A 244 1.52 8.31 -25.59
N LEU A 245 1.08 8.47 -26.84
CA LEU A 245 1.34 9.66 -27.64
C LEU A 245 0.51 10.85 -27.11
N PRO A 246 1.08 12.07 -27.04
CA PRO A 246 0.33 13.31 -26.90
C PRO A 246 -0.84 13.38 -27.88
N VAL A 247 -1.96 13.99 -27.47
CA VAL A 247 -3.20 13.95 -28.27
C VAL A 247 -3.03 14.61 -29.64
N ASP A 248 -2.24 15.67 -29.68
CA ASP A 248 -1.84 16.46 -30.84
C ASP A 248 -0.87 15.75 -31.79
N GLU A 249 -0.13 14.76 -31.30
CA GLU A 249 0.79 13.93 -32.10
C GLU A 249 0.12 12.65 -32.63
N ARG A 250 -1.13 12.39 -32.27
CA ARG A 250 -1.87 11.24 -32.79
C ARG A 250 -2.36 11.57 -34.20
N GLU A 251 -2.04 10.72 -35.17
CA GLU A 251 -2.67 10.78 -36.49
C GLU A 251 -4.21 10.79 -36.33
N GLU A 252 -4.92 11.58 -37.14
CA GLU A 252 -6.39 11.74 -37.07
C GLU A 252 -7.11 10.38 -37.06
N ASP A 253 -6.62 9.41 -37.83
CA ASP A 253 -7.12 8.02 -37.86
C ASP A 253 -6.30 7.03 -37.02
N GLY A 254 -5.10 7.42 -36.57
CA GLY A 254 -4.17 6.55 -35.83
C GLY A 254 -4.71 6.16 -34.45
N ILE A 255 -5.54 7.00 -33.84
CA ILE A 255 -6.21 6.65 -32.59
C ILE A 255 -7.21 5.50 -32.77
N HIS A 256 -7.65 5.18 -33.98
CA HIS A 256 -8.53 4.04 -34.23
C HIS A 256 -7.76 2.74 -34.48
N ARG A 257 -6.50 2.81 -34.89
CA ARG A 257 -5.64 1.63 -35.06
C ARG A 257 -5.32 0.96 -33.72
N ILE A 258 -5.17 -0.36 -33.76
CA ILE A 258 -4.63 -1.16 -32.66
C ILE A 258 -3.26 -0.59 -32.28
N GLY A 259 -3.05 -0.28 -30.99
CA GLY A 259 -1.78 0.26 -30.51
C GLY A 259 -1.43 1.68 -30.99
N GLY A 260 -2.17 2.28 -31.93
CA GLY A 260 -1.82 3.58 -32.53
C GLY A 260 -1.88 4.80 -31.59
N ASN A 261 -2.23 4.60 -30.32
CA ASN A 261 -2.12 5.61 -29.27
C ASN A 261 -0.87 5.43 -28.39
N ILE A 262 -0.01 4.46 -28.70
CA ILE A 262 1.21 4.09 -27.98
C ILE A 262 2.41 4.46 -28.85
N ASP A 263 3.35 5.18 -28.24
CA ASP A 263 4.69 5.41 -28.74
C ASP A 263 5.52 4.12 -28.56
N LEU A 264 5.37 3.21 -29.53
CA LEU A 264 5.94 1.87 -29.47
C LEU A 264 7.47 1.90 -29.56
N GLU A 265 8.03 2.85 -30.30
CA GLU A 265 9.48 3.01 -30.42
C GLU A 265 10.08 3.47 -29.09
N ARG A 266 9.49 4.48 -28.42
CA ARG A 266 9.92 4.88 -27.07
C ARG A 266 9.84 3.75 -26.06
N LEU A 267 8.80 2.90 -26.16
CA LEU A 267 8.67 1.72 -25.31
C LEU A 267 9.78 0.71 -25.60
N LYS A 268 10.03 0.36 -26.87
CA LYS A 268 11.11 -0.57 -27.27
C LYS A 268 12.47 -0.08 -26.80
N GLU A 269 12.81 1.19 -27.03
CA GLU A 269 14.08 1.79 -26.55
C GLU A 269 14.24 1.67 -25.02
N THR A 270 13.14 1.85 -24.28
CA THR A 270 13.11 1.68 -22.83
C THR A 270 13.36 0.22 -22.44
N LEU A 271 12.68 -0.73 -23.10
CA LEU A 271 12.81 -2.16 -22.84
C LEU A 271 14.21 -2.68 -23.21
N ASP A 272 14.81 -2.17 -24.29
CA ASP A 272 16.15 -2.55 -24.73
C ASP A 272 17.25 -2.00 -23.80
N SER A 273 16.89 -1.12 -22.85
CA SER A 273 17.82 -0.50 -21.90
C SER A 273 17.70 -1.02 -20.46
N ILE A 274 16.75 -1.91 -20.15
CA ILE A 274 16.43 -2.32 -18.76
C ILE A 274 17.56 -3.04 -18.02
N ASP A 275 18.56 -3.55 -18.74
CA ASP A 275 19.75 -4.21 -18.19
C ASP A 275 20.75 -3.24 -17.54
N ARG A 276 20.62 -1.93 -17.77
CA ARG A 276 21.48 -0.87 -17.25
C ARG A 276 20.65 0.28 -16.69
N PRO A 277 21.20 1.19 -15.87
CA PRO A 277 20.48 2.39 -15.48
C PRO A 277 19.93 3.13 -16.71
N TYR A 278 18.64 3.41 -16.70
CA TYR A 278 17.92 4.01 -17.83
C TYR A 278 16.98 5.10 -17.34
N SER A 279 16.54 5.95 -18.25
CA SER A 279 15.50 6.93 -17.99
C SER A 279 14.47 6.93 -19.11
N TYR A 280 13.27 7.36 -18.77
CA TYR A 280 12.21 7.57 -19.76
C TYR A 280 11.26 8.68 -19.26
N ILE A 281 10.56 9.33 -20.19
CA ILE A 281 9.63 10.40 -19.87
C ILE A 281 8.19 9.85 -19.96
N PRO A 282 7.47 9.71 -18.83
CA PRO A 282 6.11 9.21 -18.84
C PRO A 282 5.12 10.27 -19.31
N TYR A 283 4.09 9.85 -20.04
CA TYR A 283 2.95 10.70 -20.41
C TYR A 283 1.83 10.66 -19.34
N SER A 284 1.11 11.77 -19.16
CA SER A 284 -0.06 11.84 -18.27
C SER A 284 -1.33 12.19 -19.02
N CYS A 285 -2.25 11.22 -19.16
CA CYS A 285 -3.56 11.43 -19.78
C CYS A 285 -4.39 12.50 -19.08
N LYS A 286 -4.23 12.65 -17.75
CA LYS A 286 -5.00 13.63 -16.96
C LYS A 286 -4.55 15.06 -17.24
N LEU A 287 -3.26 15.26 -17.44
CA LEU A 287 -2.67 16.58 -17.68
C LEU A 287 -2.45 16.87 -19.17
N ASN A 288 -2.66 15.86 -20.02
CA ASN A 288 -2.33 15.86 -21.44
C ASN A 288 -0.93 16.43 -21.73
N ARG A 289 0.09 15.89 -21.05
CA ARG A 289 1.48 16.30 -21.26
C ARG A 289 2.48 15.24 -20.82
N MET A 290 3.69 15.36 -21.32
CA MET A 290 4.86 14.66 -20.81
C MET A 290 5.17 15.14 -19.38
N LEU A 291 5.54 14.21 -18.50
CA LEU A 291 5.91 14.47 -17.12
C LEU A 291 7.42 14.69 -16.98
N GLN A 292 7.90 14.79 -15.73
CA GLN A 292 9.33 14.79 -15.45
C GLN A 292 9.96 13.44 -15.80
N GLU A 293 11.19 13.48 -16.31
CA GLU A 293 12.00 12.30 -16.57
C GLU A 293 12.10 11.40 -15.33
N ARG A 294 11.89 10.11 -15.55
CA ARG A 294 11.99 9.07 -14.53
C ARG A 294 13.27 8.29 -14.73
N ILE A 295 14.17 8.36 -13.75
CA ILE A 295 15.39 7.56 -13.70
C ILE A 295 15.08 6.23 -13.00
N VAL A 296 15.52 5.13 -13.59
CA VAL A 296 15.28 3.76 -13.11
C VAL A 296 16.59 2.99 -13.01
N THR A 297 16.82 2.39 -11.86
CA THR A 297 17.92 1.43 -11.65
C THR A 297 17.44 0.01 -11.96
N PRO A 298 18.27 -0.83 -12.60
CA PRO A 298 17.92 -2.22 -12.88
C PRO A 298 17.56 -3.00 -11.62
N ARG A 299 16.63 -3.93 -11.76
CA ARG A 299 16.20 -4.83 -10.70
C ARG A 299 16.02 -6.25 -11.26
N PRO A 300 16.13 -7.30 -10.43
CA PRO A 300 16.01 -8.68 -10.89
C PRO A 300 14.69 -8.99 -11.59
N LEU A 301 13.62 -8.24 -11.29
CA LEU A 301 12.32 -8.39 -11.93
C LEU A 301 11.85 -7.06 -12.52
N THR A 302 11.44 -7.09 -13.78
CA THR A 302 10.73 -5.99 -14.45
C THR A 302 9.36 -6.49 -14.93
N ILE A 303 8.32 -5.71 -14.65
CA ILE A 303 6.95 -6.02 -15.04
C ILE A 303 6.52 -4.98 -16.06
N VAL A 304 6.04 -5.42 -17.21
CA VAL A 304 5.44 -4.57 -18.24
C VAL A 304 3.95 -4.81 -18.22
N GLU A 305 3.15 -3.82 -17.79
CA GLU A 305 1.72 -4.02 -17.60
C GLU A 305 0.85 -2.99 -18.30
N GLY A 306 -0.25 -3.49 -18.87
CA GLY A 306 -1.24 -2.67 -19.54
C GLY A 306 -1.92 -3.44 -20.65
N THR A 307 -3.04 -2.93 -21.15
CA THR A 307 -3.55 -3.44 -22.43
C THR A 307 -2.51 -3.07 -23.50
N TYR A 308 -2.26 -3.94 -24.47
CA TYR A 308 -1.23 -3.80 -25.53
C TYR A 308 0.21 -4.08 -25.10
N SER A 309 0.45 -4.53 -23.86
CA SER A 309 1.78 -4.97 -23.45
C SER A 309 2.28 -6.19 -24.24
N MET A 310 1.37 -6.99 -24.81
CA MET A 310 1.67 -8.15 -25.64
C MET A 310 1.35 -7.89 -27.11
N LEU A 311 1.64 -6.69 -27.62
CA LEU A 311 1.70 -6.47 -29.07
C LEU A 311 2.78 -7.40 -29.69
N PRO A 312 2.60 -7.91 -30.92
CA PRO A 312 3.52 -8.85 -31.54
C PRO A 312 4.99 -8.41 -31.51
N GLU A 313 5.23 -7.11 -31.67
CA GLU A 313 6.56 -6.49 -31.68
C GLU A 313 7.28 -6.52 -30.32
N LEU A 314 6.60 -6.92 -29.26
CA LEU A 314 7.12 -6.97 -27.89
C LEU A 314 7.27 -8.40 -27.34
N LEU A 315 6.70 -9.41 -28.01
CA LEU A 315 6.60 -10.77 -27.45
C LEU A 315 7.96 -11.42 -27.18
N ASP A 316 8.98 -11.07 -27.96
CA ASP A 316 10.35 -11.54 -27.85
C ASP A 316 11.14 -10.95 -26.67
N ARG A 317 10.59 -9.92 -26.00
CA ARG A 317 11.22 -9.24 -24.86
C ARG A 317 10.82 -9.82 -23.50
N TYR A 318 9.95 -10.83 -23.46
CA TYR A 318 9.35 -11.35 -22.23
C TYR A 318 9.73 -12.79 -21.94
N ASP A 319 10.17 -13.05 -20.70
CA ASP A 319 10.43 -14.39 -20.18
C ASP A 319 9.13 -15.10 -19.77
N LEU A 320 8.12 -14.32 -19.35
CA LEU A 320 6.79 -14.82 -19.02
C LEU A 320 5.71 -13.85 -19.47
N LYS A 321 4.66 -14.40 -20.09
CA LYS A 321 3.50 -13.68 -20.61
C LYS A 321 2.24 -14.07 -19.83
N VAL A 322 1.62 -13.11 -19.17
CA VAL A 322 0.45 -13.33 -18.31
C VAL A 322 -0.75 -12.56 -18.85
N PHE A 323 -1.89 -13.24 -19.01
CA PHE A 323 -3.14 -12.62 -19.45
C PHE A 323 -4.24 -12.67 -18.39
N LEU A 324 -4.84 -11.52 -18.08
CA LEU A 324 -5.98 -11.42 -17.16
C LEU A 324 -7.30 -11.23 -17.90
N LYS A 325 -8.18 -12.23 -17.78
CA LYS A 325 -9.49 -12.23 -18.42
C LYS A 325 -10.59 -11.95 -17.41
N VAL A 326 -11.52 -11.04 -17.70
CA VAL A 326 -12.67 -10.74 -16.82
C VAL A 326 -13.98 -10.91 -17.57
N LYS A 327 -15.00 -11.45 -16.89
CA LYS A 327 -16.33 -11.61 -17.50
C LYS A 327 -16.91 -10.23 -17.86
N ARG A 328 -17.56 -10.10 -19.04
CA ARG A 328 -17.99 -8.81 -19.62
C ARG A 328 -18.93 -8.00 -18.72
N ASP A 329 -19.85 -8.67 -18.03
CA ASP A 329 -20.74 -8.06 -17.02
C ASP A 329 -19.95 -7.42 -15.88
N LEU A 330 -18.98 -8.16 -15.32
CA LEU A 330 -18.09 -7.66 -14.26
C LEU A 330 -17.14 -6.58 -14.78
N GLN A 331 -16.69 -6.69 -16.03
CA GLN A 331 -15.84 -5.70 -16.70
C GLN A 331 -16.55 -4.34 -16.74
N GLY A 332 -17.76 -4.30 -17.31
CA GLY A 332 -18.56 -3.10 -17.43
C GLY A 332 -18.87 -2.49 -16.06
N PHE A 333 -19.29 -3.32 -15.10
CA PHE A 333 -19.54 -2.89 -13.72
C PHE A 333 -18.31 -2.22 -13.08
N ARG A 334 -17.13 -2.84 -13.20
CA ARG A 334 -15.90 -2.27 -12.63
C ARG A 334 -15.43 -1.01 -13.35
N ILE A 335 -15.64 -0.91 -14.67
CA ILE A 335 -15.33 0.31 -15.44
C ILE A 335 -16.19 1.48 -14.95
N VAL A 336 -17.49 1.26 -14.74
CA VAL A 336 -18.40 2.29 -14.20
C VAL A 336 -17.95 2.70 -12.80
N LEU A 337 -17.71 1.73 -11.90
CA LEU A 337 -17.24 2.04 -10.55
C LEU A 337 -15.91 2.81 -10.50
N ARG A 338 -14.97 2.48 -11.41
CA ARG A 338 -13.65 3.10 -11.46
C ARG A 338 -13.69 4.52 -12.03
N ASN A 339 -14.48 4.72 -13.08
CA ASN A 339 -14.37 5.91 -13.93
C ASN A 339 -15.55 6.89 -13.76
N GLY A 340 -16.65 6.49 -13.11
CA GLY A 340 -17.83 7.33 -12.95
C GLY A 340 -18.36 7.85 -14.29
N ILE A 341 -18.54 9.17 -14.39
CA ILE A 341 -19.04 9.86 -15.60
C ILE A 341 -18.14 9.58 -16.82
N ASN A 342 -16.83 9.40 -16.62
CA ASN A 342 -15.87 9.13 -17.70
C ASN A 342 -15.96 7.69 -18.25
N ALA A 343 -16.81 6.84 -17.69
CA ALA A 343 -17.02 5.49 -18.20
C ALA A 343 -17.56 5.47 -19.64
N LYS A 344 -18.29 6.52 -20.07
CA LYS A 344 -18.82 6.62 -21.45
C LYS A 344 -17.72 6.53 -22.51
N ALA A 345 -16.58 7.20 -22.29
CA ALA A 345 -15.43 7.14 -23.19
C ALA A 345 -14.83 5.73 -23.27
N PHE A 346 -14.85 4.96 -22.17
CA PHE A 346 -14.44 3.56 -22.20
C PHE A 346 -15.34 2.70 -23.07
N PHE A 347 -16.65 2.88 -22.99
CA PHE A 347 -17.59 2.10 -23.80
C PHE A 347 -17.59 2.50 -25.27
N GLY A 348 -17.40 3.79 -25.58
CA GLY A 348 -17.44 4.32 -26.94
C GLY A 348 -16.13 4.19 -27.74
N LEU A 349 -14.98 4.21 -27.07
CA LEU A 349 -13.67 4.22 -27.73
C LEU A 349 -12.77 3.07 -27.27
N TRP A 350 -12.46 3.01 -25.97
CA TRP A 350 -11.40 2.12 -25.48
C TRP A 350 -11.76 0.63 -25.53
N LEU A 351 -12.99 0.25 -25.20
CA LEU A 351 -13.44 -1.14 -25.26
C LEU A 351 -13.56 -1.68 -26.70
N PRO A 352 -14.11 -0.94 -27.68
CA PRO A 352 -14.04 -1.33 -29.08
C PRO A 352 -12.61 -1.64 -29.53
N LYS A 353 -11.67 -0.71 -29.28
CA LYS A 353 -10.25 -0.90 -29.62
C LYS A 353 -9.62 -2.11 -28.93
N GLU A 354 -9.86 -2.26 -27.63
CA GLU A 354 -9.36 -3.39 -26.85
C GLU A 354 -9.89 -4.73 -27.43
N ARG A 355 -11.15 -4.78 -27.86
CA ARG A 355 -11.72 -5.97 -28.48
C ARG A 355 -11.12 -6.25 -29.85
N GLU A 356 -10.88 -5.21 -30.63
CA GLU A 356 -10.22 -5.34 -31.94
C GLU A 356 -8.81 -5.93 -31.76
N TYR A 357 -8.02 -5.39 -30.83
CA TYR A 357 -6.72 -5.93 -30.44
C TYR A 357 -6.80 -7.41 -30.02
N PHE A 358 -7.74 -7.76 -29.14
CA PHE A 358 -7.90 -9.15 -28.72
C PHE A 358 -8.38 -10.09 -29.82
N THR A 359 -9.07 -9.57 -30.84
CA THR A 359 -9.54 -10.36 -31.98
C THR A 359 -8.41 -10.56 -32.99
N VAL A 360 -7.64 -9.51 -33.30
CA VAL A 360 -6.60 -9.52 -34.33
C VAL A 360 -5.31 -10.14 -33.83
N ASN A 361 -4.83 -9.74 -32.65
CA ASN A 361 -3.52 -10.19 -32.12
C ASN A 361 -3.62 -11.32 -31.11
N ASN A 362 -4.82 -11.62 -30.60
CA ASN A 362 -5.11 -12.74 -29.70
C ASN A 362 -4.05 -13.00 -28.59
N PRO A 363 -3.73 -11.99 -27.75
CA PRO A 363 -2.71 -12.12 -26.70
C PRO A 363 -3.05 -13.16 -25.63
N GLU A 364 -4.29 -13.64 -25.55
CA GLU A 364 -4.66 -14.75 -24.68
C GLU A 364 -4.04 -16.07 -25.15
N ALA A 365 -3.88 -16.28 -26.45
CA ALA A 365 -3.24 -17.46 -27.02
C ALA A 365 -1.71 -17.41 -26.89
N GLU A 366 -1.13 -16.21 -26.91
CA GLU A 366 0.32 -15.98 -26.70
C GLU A 366 0.72 -16.04 -25.23
N ALA A 367 -0.22 -16.15 -24.30
CA ALA A 367 0.07 -16.12 -22.86
C ALA A 367 0.50 -17.48 -22.32
N ASP A 368 1.59 -17.49 -21.57
CA ASP A 368 2.06 -18.66 -20.82
C ASP A 368 1.11 -18.97 -19.64
N MET A 369 0.44 -17.96 -19.09
CA MET A 369 -0.54 -18.11 -18.01
C MET A 369 -1.77 -17.22 -18.20
N VAL A 370 -2.96 -17.82 -18.12
CA VAL A 370 -4.24 -17.10 -18.22
C VAL A 370 -5.01 -17.17 -16.89
N PHE A 371 -5.34 -16.01 -16.31
CA PHE A 371 -6.07 -15.92 -15.05
C PHE A 371 -7.48 -15.35 -15.23
N PRO A 372 -8.54 -16.17 -15.08
CA PRO A 372 -9.91 -15.70 -15.13
C PRO A 372 -10.33 -14.99 -13.83
N VAL A 373 -10.90 -13.80 -13.97
CA VAL A 373 -11.38 -12.95 -12.88
C VAL A 373 -12.89 -13.05 -12.79
N ARG A 374 -13.35 -13.72 -11.73
CA ARG A 374 -14.77 -13.98 -11.46
C ARG A 374 -15.24 -13.17 -10.25
N ARG A 375 -16.53 -12.78 -10.27
CA ARG A 375 -17.21 -12.27 -9.07
C ARG A 375 -17.28 -13.43 -8.07
N LYS A 376 -17.00 -13.19 -6.79
CA LYS A 376 -17.41 -14.15 -5.75
C LYS A 376 -18.93 -14.27 -5.87
N GLN A 377 -19.44 -15.46 -6.21
CA GLN A 377 -20.85 -15.71 -6.00
C GLN A 377 -21.12 -15.50 -4.50
N PRO A 378 -22.19 -14.78 -4.12
CA PRO A 378 -22.65 -14.85 -2.75
C PRO A 378 -22.86 -16.34 -2.44
N LYS A 379 -22.35 -16.81 -1.29
CA LYS A 379 -22.77 -18.13 -0.82
C LYS A 379 -24.29 -18.08 -0.79
N SER A 380 -24.95 -19.01 -1.48
CA SER A 380 -26.37 -19.26 -1.26
C SER A 380 -26.55 -19.40 0.25
N ALA A 381 -27.45 -18.61 0.81
CA ALA A 381 -28.00 -18.92 2.11
C ALA A 381 -28.86 -20.16 1.86
N GLU A 382 -28.29 -21.33 2.09
CA GLU A 382 -29.06 -22.54 2.38
C GLU A 382 -29.36 -22.57 3.88
#